data_AF-A0A1G2H081-F1
#
_entry.id   AF-A0A1G2H081-F1
#
_cell.length_a   1.000
_cell.length_b   1.000
_cell.length_c   1.000
_cell.angle_alpha   90.00
_cell.angle_beta   90.00
_cell.angle_gamma   90.00
#
_symmetry.space_group_name_H-M   'P 1'
#
loop_
_entity.id
_entity.type
_entity.pdbx_description
1 polymer ?
#
loop_
_entity_poly.entity_id
_entity_poly.type
_entity_poly.pdbx_seq_one_letter_code
_entity_poly.pdbx_strand_id
1 'polypeptide(L)'
;MYASPFKGWSMYEVDGMFFNGRGKVYKERTQVIRLLFRFGSSYVSKAKAYNCSDVLRSILFWTISERGLLLEEESWGIESKKRFINVHGPFSKEKMVFTERYFQSIARAAAKWIDDCALFIFGYLVGNFSRNVLDKKKKEEEIWVASFFELTLNVAHIQFTSATWGKIF
;
A
#
# COMPACT_ATOMS: atom_id res chain seq x y z
N MET A 1 5.88 7.58 20.55
CA MET A 1 6.10 6.20 20.03
C MET A 1 5.52 6.15 18.61
N TYR A 2 6.30 5.78 17.60
CA TYR A 2 5.82 5.71 16.21
C TYR A 2 4.80 4.57 16.08
N ALA A 3 3.57 4.89 15.66
CA ALA A 3 2.54 3.90 15.42
C ALA A 3 2.68 3.38 13.99
N SER A 4 3.24 2.17 13.84
CA SER A 4 3.43 1.57 12.52
C SER A 4 2.09 1.37 11.79
N PRO A 5 2.02 1.68 10.47
CA PRO A 5 0.82 1.41 9.67
C PRO A 5 0.58 -0.08 9.38
N PHE A 6 1.51 -0.96 9.78
CA PHE A 6 1.44 -2.40 9.60
C PHE A 6 0.26 -3.02 10.36
N LYS A 7 -0.48 -3.91 9.70
CA LYS A 7 -1.64 -4.61 10.28
C LYS A 7 -1.63 -6.11 10.12
N GLY A 8 -0.77 -6.65 9.26
CA GLY A 8 -0.67 -8.09 9.07
C GLY A 8 0.18 -8.45 7.88
N TRP A 9 0.34 -9.75 7.67
CA TRP A 9 1.12 -10.30 6.57
C TRP A 9 0.49 -11.62 6.10
N SER A 10 0.80 -12.01 4.87
CA SER A 10 0.54 -13.36 4.35
C SER A 10 1.77 -13.84 3.61
N MET A 11 2.04 -15.14 3.63
CA MET A 11 3.18 -15.73 2.94
C MET A 11 2.74 -16.95 2.15
N TYR A 12 3.38 -17.16 1.01
CA TYR A 12 3.32 -18.43 0.30
C TYR A 12 4.69 -18.75 -0.29
N GLU A 13 4.93 -20.04 -0.50
CA GLU A 13 6.18 -20.56 -1.07
C GLU A 13 5.85 -21.20 -2.43
N VAL A 14 6.72 -20.98 -3.41
CA VAL A 14 6.65 -21.62 -4.72
C VAL A 14 8.03 -22.07 -5.14
N ASP A 15 8.11 -23.19 -5.86
CA ASP A 15 9.35 -23.61 -6.50
C ASP A 15 9.55 -22.77 -7.76
N GLY A 16 10.50 -21.84 -7.71
CA GLY A 16 10.95 -21.06 -8.85
C GLY A 16 11.91 -21.86 -9.73
N MET A 17 11.90 -21.55 -11.03
CA MET A 17 12.84 -22.09 -12.01
C MET A 17 13.66 -20.92 -12.54
N PHE A 18 14.96 -20.93 -12.26
CA PHE A 18 15.87 -19.85 -12.63
C PHE A 18 16.93 -20.35 -13.60
N PHE A 19 17.38 -19.48 -14.50
CA PHE A 19 18.52 -19.73 -15.35
C PHE A 19 19.76 -19.11 -14.70
N ASN A 20 20.87 -19.85 -14.65
CA ASN A 20 22.14 -19.25 -14.30
C ASN A 20 22.74 -18.48 -15.50
N GLY A 21 23.85 -17.77 -15.29
CA GLY A 21 24.57 -17.06 -16.37
C GLY A 21 25.09 -17.94 -17.51
N ARG A 22 24.96 -19.28 -17.42
CA ARG A 22 25.29 -20.25 -18.47
C ARG A 22 24.04 -20.87 -19.12
N GLY A 23 22.85 -20.35 -18.81
CA GLY A 23 21.57 -20.86 -19.33
C GLY A 23 21.11 -22.20 -18.73
N LYS A 24 21.76 -22.69 -17.67
CA LYS A 24 21.32 -23.92 -16.97
C LYS A 24 20.18 -23.58 -16.01
N VAL A 25 19.10 -24.36 -16.09
CA VAL A 25 17.97 -24.27 -15.17
C VAL A 25 18.31 -24.89 -13.82
N TYR A 26 17.94 -24.22 -12.73
CA TYR A 26 17.94 -24.78 -11.39
C TYR A 26 16.65 -24.41 -10.65
N LYS A 27 16.28 -25.28 -9.70
CA LYS A 27 15.14 -25.06 -8.82
C LYS A 27 15.60 -24.27 -7.61
N GLU A 28 14.86 -23.23 -7.29
CA GLU A 28 15.07 -22.46 -6.07
C GLU A 28 13.72 -22.19 -5.41
N ARG A 29 13.68 -22.31 -4.09
CA ARG A 29 12.45 -22.05 -3.34
C ARG A 29 12.27 -20.54 -3.20
N THR A 30 11.24 -20.01 -3.83
CA THR A 30 10.88 -18.60 -3.74
C THR A 30 9.82 -18.41 -2.67
N GLN A 31 10.08 -17.51 -1.72
CA GLN A 31 9.10 -17.09 -0.72
C GLN A 31 8.54 -15.72 -1.10
N VAL A 32 7.22 -15.61 -1.17
CA VAL A 32 6.53 -14.33 -1.40
C VAL A 32 5.84 -13.92 -0.12
N ILE A 33 6.26 -12.78 0.43
CA ILE A 33 5.66 -12.17 1.62
C ILE A 33 4.87 -10.95 1.19
N ARG A 34 3.57 -10.93 1.48
CA ARG A 34 2.71 -9.76 1.31
C ARG A 34 2.51 -9.09 2.65
N LEU A 35 2.80 -7.79 2.72
CA LEU A 35 2.61 -6.97 3.90
C LEU A 35 1.35 -6.12 3.73
N LEU A 36 0.47 -6.14 4.72
CA LEU A 36 -0.77 -5.38 4.70
C LEU A 36 -0.64 -4.14 5.58
N PHE A 37 -0.82 -2.99 4.95
CA PHE A 37 -0.84 -1.69 5.61
C PHE A 37 -2.24 -1.10 5.53
N ARG A 38 -2.66 -0.42 6.60
CA ARG A 38 -3.94 0.29 6.60
C ARG A 38 -3.69 1.78 6.65
N PHE A 39 -4.27 2.51 5.68
CA PHE A 39 -4.29 3.96 5.73
C PHE A 39 -5.18 4.42 6.89
N GLY A 40 -4.53 4.92 7.94
CA GLY A 40 -5.19 5.49 9.12
C GLY A 40 -5.05 7.00 9.12
N SER A 41 -6.10 7.72 8.73
CA SER A 41 -6.13 9.18 8.83
C SER A 41 -7.50 9.68 9.27
N SER A 42 -7.54 10.91 9.80
CA SER A 42 -8.80 11.57 10.16
C SER A 42 -9.72 11.79 8.95
N TYR A 43 -9.17 11.77 7.74
CA TYR A 43 -9.94 11.88 6.49
C TYR A 43 -10.83 10.67 6.23
N VAL A 44 -10.52 9.49 6.78
CA VAL A 44 -11.40 8.32 6.67
C VAL A 44 -12.75 8.59 7.35
N SER A 45 -12.72 9.12 8.57
CA SER A 45 -13.94 9.46 9.32
C SER A 45 -14.66 10.65 8.68
N LYS A 46 -13.93 11.67 8.21
CA LYS A 46 -14.51 12.80 7.48
C LYS A 46 -15.20 12.34 6.20
N ALA A 47 -14.56 11.52 5.38
CA ALA A 47 -15.14 11.02 4.14
C ALA A 47 -16.42 10.22 4.38
N LYS A 48 -16.50 9.45 5.48
CA LYS A 48 -17.75 8.80 5.90
C LYS A 48 -18.83 9.81 6.28
N ALA A 49 -18.50 10.81 7.11
CA ALA A 49 -19.45 11.83 7.55
C ALA A 49 -20.03 12.66 6.39
N TYR A 50 -19.23 12.91 5.35
CA TYR A 50 -19.64 13.64 4.14
C TYR A 50 -20.20 12.72 3.04
N ASN A 51 -20.34 11.42 3.28
CA ASN A 51 -20.70 10.42 2.26
C ASN A 51 -19.83 10.50 0.97
N CYS A 52 -18.53 10.74 1.16
CA CYS A 52 -17.51 10.94 0.11
C CYS A 52 -16.38 9.90 0.23
N SER A 53 -16.68 8.69 0.70
CA SER A 53 -15.67 7.62 0.88
C SER A 53 -15.09 7.15 -0.46
N ASP A 54 -15.87 7.23 -1.53
CA ASP A 54 -15.43 6.99 -2.91
C ASP A 54 -14.46 8.08 -3.40
N VAL A 55 -14.73 9.35 -3.12
CA VAL A 55 -13.82 10.46 -3.46
C VAL A 55 -12.49 10.30 -2.73
N LEU A 56 -12.53 10.01 -1.43
CA LEU A 56 -11.31 9.71 -0.65
C LEU A 56 -10.53 8.59 -1.33
N ARG A 57 -11.20 7.49 -1.70
CA ARG A 57 -10.58 6.36 -2.39
C ARG A 57 -9.94 6.79 -3.70
N SER A 58 -10.63 7.56 -4.54
CA SER A 58 -10.09 8.06 -5.81
C SER A 58 -8.84 8.89 -5.61
N ILE A 59 -8.81 9.76 -4.59
CA ILE A 59 -7.62 10.55 -4.25
C ILE A 59 -6.46 9.63 -3.83
N LEU A 60 -6.72 8.60 -3.02
CA LEU A 60 -5.68 7.65 -2.61
C LEU A 60 -5.08 6.90 -3.82
N PHE A 61 -5.93 6.41 -4.74
CA PHE A 61 -5.47 5.77 -5.97
C PHE A 61 -4.64 6.73 -6.81
N TRP A 62 -5.15 7.94 -7.03
CA TRP A 62 -4.44 8.98 -7.77
C TRP A 62 -3.05 9.24 -7.17
N THR A 63 -2.97 9.44 -5.85
CA THR A 63 -1.70 9.68 -5.16
C THR A 63 -0.71 8.51 -5.30
N ILE A 64 -1.19 7.26 -5.26
CA ILE A 64 -0.33 6.08 -5.44
C ILE A 64 0.18 5.98 -6.87
N SER A 65 -0.69 6.18 -7.87
CA SER A 65 -0.34 6.09 -9.29
C SER A 65 0.65 7.18 -9.72
N GLU A 66 0.53 8.38 -9.17
CA GLU A 66 1.37 9.53 -9.52
C GLU A 66 2.72 9.55 -8.76
N ARG A 67 2.93 8.63 -7.80
CA ARG A 67 4.14 8.59 -6.94
C ARG A 67 5.45 8.50 -7.72
N GLY A 68 5.46 7.86 -8.88
CA GLY A 68 6.67 7.67 -9.70
C GLY A 68 7.07 8.88 -10.55
N LEU A 69 6.24 9.92 -10.61
CA LEU A 69 6.41 11.01 -11.57
C LEU A 69 7.12 12.25 -10.98
N LEU A 70 7.31 12.34 -9.66
CA LEU A 70 7.55 13.62 -8.99
C LEU A 70 8.71 13.52 -8.00
N LEU A 71 9.93 13.51 -8.54
CA LEU A 71 11.16 13.55 -7.75
C LEU A 71 11.49 14.96 -7.22
N GLU A 72 10.93 16.06 -7.74
CA GLU A 72 11.39 17.40 -7.30
C GLU A 72 10.37 18.56 -7.13
N GLU A 73 9.08 18.52 -7.52
CA GLU A 73 8.22 19.73 -7.38
C GLU A 73 6.77 19.48 -6.92
N GLU A 74 6.32 20.31 -5.97
CA GLU A 74 4.97 20.59 -5.44
C GLU A 74 3.77 19.75 -5.95
N SER A 75 3.80 18.44 -5.69
CA SER A 75 2.94 17.46 -6.38
C SER A 75 1.43 17.51 -6.09
N TRP A 76 1.00 18.20 -5.03
CA TRP A 76 -0.40 18.21 -4.57
C TRP A 76 -1.02 19.62 -4.49
N GLY A 77 -0.47 20.57 -5.26
CA GLY A 77 -0.98 21.94 -5.35
C GLY A 77 -2.30 22.08 -6.13
N ILE A 78 -2.66 23.33 -6.44
CA ILE A 78 -3.91 23.69 -7.15
C ILE A 78 -4.00 22.97 -8.50
N GLU A 79 -2.91 22.89 -9.25
CA GLU A 79 -2.90 22.27 -10.58
C GLU A 79 -3.12 20.75 -10.52
N SER A 80 -2.54 20.05 -9.54
CA SER A 80 -2.78 18.62 -9.32
C SER A 80 -4.25 18.35 -8.98
N LYS A 81 -4.87 19.22 -8.17
CA LYS A 81 -6.30 19.15 -7.87
C LYS A 81 -7.16 19.35 -9.13
N LYS A 82 -6.83 20.34 -9.96
CA LYS A 82 -7.52 20.58 -11.24
C LYS A 82 -7.42 19.35 -12.15
N ARG A 83 -6.23 18.76 -12.30
CA ARG A 83 -6.03 17.53 -13.07
C ARG A 83 -6.88 16.39 -12.52
N PHE A 84 -6.86 16.18 -11.21
CA PHE A 84 -7.69 15.17 -10.56
C PHE A 84 -9.18 15.37 -10.86
N ILE A 85 -9.69 16.59 -10.71
CA ILE A 85 -11.11 16.91 -10.99
C ILE A 85 -11.45 16.67 -12.47
N ASN A 86 -10.56 17.05 -13.39
CA ASN A 86 -10.77 16.85 -14.82
C ASN A 86 -10.81 15.37 -15.21
N VAL A 87 -9.97 14.53 -14.58
CA VAL A 87 -9.90 13.09 -14.89
C VAL A 87 -11.07 12.31 -14.26
N HIS A 88 -11.50 12.68 -13.05
CA HIS A 88 -12.48 11.90 -12.29
C HIS A 88 -13.89 12.52 -12.24
N GLY A 89 -14.08 13.71 -12.81
CA GLY A 89 -15.37 14.40 -12.87
C GLY A 89 -16.32 13.82 -13.94
N PRO A 90 -17.61 14.21 -13.90
CA PRO A 90 -18.20 15.21 -13.00
C PRO A 90 -18.61 14.64 -11.63
N PHE A 91 -18.22 15.35 -10.56
CA PHE A 91 -18.67 15.04 -9.20
C PHE A 91 -19.99 15.74 -8.86
N SER A 92 -20.76 15.17 -7.94
CA SER A 92 -21.88 15.89 -7.31
C SER A 92 -21.38 17.13 -6.57
N LYS A 93 -22.27 18.07 -6.27
CA LYS A 93 -21.91 19.32 -5.56
C LYS A 93 -21.23 19.03 -4.22
N GLU A 94 -21.72 18.05 -3.47
CA GLU A 94 -21.18 17.64 -2.17
C GLU A 94 -19.77 17.07 -2.31
N LYS A 95 -19.57 16.18 -3.29
CA LYS A 95 -18.27 15.56 -3.59
C LYS A 95 -17.26 16.58 -4.08
N MET A 96 -17.72 17.57 -4.86
CA MET A 96 -16.88 18.68 -5.32
C MET A 96 -16.42 19.52 -4.14
N VAL A 97 -17.33 19.92 -3.23
CA VAL A 97 -16.98 20.66 -2.00
C VAL A 97 -16.00 19.88 -1.14
N PHE A 98 -16.20 18.55 -1.00
CA PHE A 98 -15.27 17.70 -0.26
C PHE A 98 -13.89 17.67 -0.91
N THR A 99 -13.83 17.51 -2.23
CA THR A 99 -12.59 17.49 -3.02
C THR A 99 -11.85 18.81 -2.88
N GLU A 100 -12.54 19.92 -3.15
CA GLU A 100 -11.99 21.27 -3.05
C GLU A 100 -11.38 21.56 -1.67
N ARG A 101 -12.07 21.11 -0.61
CA ARG A 101 -11.65 21.35 0.76
C ARG A 101 -10.52 20.44 1.23
N TYR A 102 -10.50 19.17 0.84
CA TYR A 102 -9.63 18.17 1.47
C TYR A 102 -8.60 17.52 0.54
N PHE A 103 -8.68 17.70 -0.78
CA PHE A 103 -7.80 17.03 -1.75
C PHE A 103 -6.33 17.09 -1.35
N GLN A 104 -5.78 18.30 -1.22
CA GLN A 104 -4.36 18.50 -0.94
C GLN A 104 -3.94 17.85 0.38
N SER A 105 -4.79 17.93 1.40
CA SER A 105 -4.46 17.38 2.72
C SER A 105 -4.55 15.85 2.75
N ILE A 106 -5.50 15.27 2.01
CA ILE A 106 -5.60 13.82 1.81
C ILE A 106 -4.38 13.33 1.03
N ALA A 107 -4.05 13.97 -0.09
CA ALA A 107 -2.93 13.57 -0.94
C ALA A 107 -1.59 13.64 -0.19
N ARG A 108 -1.34 14.70 0.57
CA ARG A 108 -0.15 14.81 1.44
C ARG A 108 -0.11 13.73 2.52
N ALA A 109 -1.24 13.45 3.18
CA ALA A 109 -1.31 12.41 4.20
C ALA A 109 -1.08 11.01 3.60
N ALA A 110 -1.61 10.76 2.41
CA ALA A 110 -1.40 9.52 1.67
C ALA A 110 0.06 9.36 1.23
N ALA A 111 0.66 10.39 0.64
CA ALA A 111 2.08 10.40 0.27
C ALA A 111 2.97 10.09 1.47
N LYS A 112 2.78 10.81 2.59
CA LYS A 112 3.51 10.53 3.82
C LYS A 112 3.32 9.08 4.30
N TRP A 113 2.08 8.59 4.31
CA TRP A 113 1.80 7.21 4.72
C TRP A 113 2.51 6.18 3.83
N ILE A 114 2.57 6.43 2.52
CA ILE A 114 3.30 5.59 1.59
C ILE A 114 4.80 5.61 1.90
N ASP A 115 5.39 6.78 2.17
CA ASP A 115 6.81 6.91 2.53
C ASP A 115 7.12 6.21 3.85
N ASP A 116 6.23 6.35 4.83
CA ASP A 116 6.30 5.65 6.11
C ASP A 116 6.28 4.12 5.91
N CYS A 117 5.44 3.60 5.00
CA CYS A 117 5.44 2.19 4.64
C CYS A 117 6.74 1.77 3.95
N ALA A 118 7.25 2.58 3.01
CA ALA A 118 8.50 2.30 2.31
C ALA A 118 9.71 2.29 3.26
N LEU A 119 9.78 3.23 4.20
CA LEU A 119 10.82 3.27 5.22
C LEU A 119 10.78 2.03 6.13
N PHE A 120 9.58 1.57 6.50
CA PHE A 120 9.44 0.33 7.26
C PHE A 120 9.91 -0.90 6.47
N ILE A 121 9.53 -1.01 5.19
CA ILE A 121 9.91 -2.15 4.35
C ILE A 121 11.41 -2.13 4.05
N PHE A 122 11.91 -1.07 3.42
CA PHE A 122 13.29 -1.01 2.94
C PHE A 122 14.27 -0.63 4.03
N GLY A 123 13.95 0.37 4.84
CA GLY A 123 14.83 0.85 5.90
C GLY A 123 14.94 -0.13 7.06
N TYR A 124 13.82 -0.72 7.49
CA TYR A 124 13.82 -1.61 8.65
C TYR A 124 13.84 -3.10 8.26
N LEU A 125 12.84 -3.61 7.52
CA LEU A 125 12.74 -5.06 7.27
C LEU A 125 13.88 -5.59 6.41
N VAL A 126 14.11 -4.99 5.23
CA VAL A 126 15.21 -5.38 4.34
C VAL A 126 16.55 -5.15 5.04
N GLY A 127 16.74 -3.99 5.67
CA GLY A 127 17.97 -3.71 6.42
C GLY A 127 18.27 -4.73 7.53
N ASN A 128 17.26 -5.22 8.23
CA ASN A 128 17.43 -6.30 9.24
C ASN A 128 17.62 -7.67 8.59
N PHE A 129 16.93 -7.97 7.49
CA PHE A 129 17.06 -9.23 6.77
C PHE A 129 18.47 -9.36 6.19
N SER A 130 18.96 -8.34 5.48
CA SER A 130 20.30 -8.32 4.88
C SER A 130 21.38 -8.50 5.94
N ARG A 131 21.28 -7.82 7.10
CA ARG A 131 22.22 -8.04 8.21
C ARG A 131 22.24 -9.49 8.67
N ASN A 132 21.06 -10.11 8.87
CA ASN A 132 20.98 -11.52 9.25
C ASN A 132 21.53 -12.49 8.20
N VAL A 133 21.37 -12.19 6.90
CA VAL A 133 21.92 -13.00 5.80
C VAL A 133 23.45 -12.92 5.79
N LEU A 134 23.98 -11.70 5.90
CA LEU A 134 25.43 -11.43 5.91
C LEU A 134 26.10 -12.01 7.15
N ASP A 135 25.54 -11.77 8.35
CA ASP A 135 26.09 -12.26 9.63
C ASP A 135 26.12 -13.80 9.67
N LYS A 136 25.13 -14.46 9.06
CA LYS A 136 25.04 -15.93 9.00
C LYS A 136 25.79 -16.53 7.81
N LYS A 137 26.52 -15.73 7.02
CA LYS A 137 27.23 -16.15 5.78
C LYS A 137 26.37 -17.04 4.88
N LYS A 138 25.07 -16.72 4.77
CA LYS A 138 24.18 -17.48 3.88
C LYS A 138 24.62 -17.28 2.43
N LYS A 139 24.48 -18.32 1.61
CA LYS A 139 24.95 -18.36 0.21
C LYS A 139 24.13 -17.49 -0.77
N GLU A 140 23.32 -16.57 -0.28
CA GLU A 140 22.53 -15.74 -1.18
C GLU A 140 23.43 -14.67 -1.79
N GLU A 141 23.62 -14.75 -3.11
CA GLU A 141 24.50 -13.86 -3.85
C GLU A 141 23.84 -12.48 -4.06
N GLU A 142 22.50 -12.43 -4.12
CA GLU A 142 21.74 -11.21 -4.37
C GLU A 142 20.39 -11.21 -3.63
N ILE A 143 19.98 -10.05 -3.11
CA ILE A 143 18.65 -9.85 -2.52
C ILE A 143 17.90 -8.87 -3.41
N TRP A 144 16.88 -9.37 -4.10
CA TRP A 144 16.01 -8.56 -4.95
C TRP A 144 14.79 -8.12 -4.15
N VAL A 145 14.56 -6.80 -4.06
CA VAL A 145 13.39 -6.26 -3.36
C VAL A 145 12.59 -5.39 -4.32
N ALA A 146 11.36 -5.82 -4.60
CA ALA A 146 10.37 -5.03 -5.33
C ALA A 146 9.23 -4.64 -4.38
N SER A 147 8.73 -3.40 -4.52
CA SER A 147 7.57 -2.93 -3.77
C SER A 147 6.49 -2.49 -4.73
N PHE A 148 5.38 -3.21 -4.75
CA PHE A 148 4.16 -2.83 -5.45
C PHE A 148 3.10 -2.43 -4.43
N PHE A 149 2.70 -1.16 -4.44
CA PHE A 149 1.57 -0.70 -3.63
C PHE A 149 0.27 -1.02 -4.36
N GLU A 150 -0.28 -2.20 -4.14
CA GLU A 150 -1.63 -2.53 -4.59
C GLU A 150 -2.64 -2.07 -3.54
N LEU A 151 -3.48 -1.09 -3.89
CA LEU A 151 -4.59 -0.70 -3.01
C LEU A 151 -5.75 -1.68 -3.17
N THR A 152 -5.70 -2.80 -2.45
CA THR A 152 -6.80 -3.77 -2.42
C THR A 152 -7.89 -3.34 -1.43
N LEU A 153 -9.13 -3.23 -1.89
CA LEU A 153 -10.29 -2.98 -1.02
C LEU A 153 -11.01 -4.30 -0.74
N ASN A 154 -10.77 -4.87 0.44
CA ASN A 154 -11.58 -5.97 0.95
C ASN A 154 -12.69 -5.40 1.84
N VAL A 155 -13.92 -5.35 1.33
CA VAL A 155 -15.12 -5.10 2.15
C VAL A 155 -15.73 -6.45 2.49
N ALA A 156 -15.46 -6.92 3.70
CA ALA A 156 -16.12 -8.09 4.26
C ALA A 156 -17.29 -7.64 5.12
N HIS A 157 -18.51 -7.96 4.70
CA HIS A 157 -19.68 -7.89 5.57
C HIS A 157 -19.77 -9.21 6.34
N ILE A 158 -19.17 -9.24 7.53
CA ILE A 158 -19.31 -10.39 8.42
C ILE A 158 -20.66 -10.25 9.13
N GLN A 159 -21.68 -10.92 8.61
CA GLN A 159 -22.89 -11.18 9.38
C GLN A 159 -22.57 -12.30 10.37
N PHE A 160 -22.40 -11.96 11.65
CA PHE A 160 -22.47 -12.95 12.71
C PHE A 160 -23.94 -13.38 12.83
N THR A 161 -24.33 -14.38 12.05
CA THR A 161 -25.50 -15.16 12.42
C THR A 161 -25.10 -15.94 13.67
N SER A 162 -25.89 -15.80 14.73
CA SER A 162 -25.77 -16.59 15.96
C SER A 162 -26.13 -18.05 15.66
N ALA A 163 -25.29 -18.74 14.91
CA ALA A 163 -25.34 -20.18 14.76
C ALA A 163 -24.26 -20.74 15.68
N THR A 164 -24.71 -21.46 16.71
CA THR A 164 -23.94 -22.30 17.61
C THR A 164 -22.72 -22.92 16.93
N TRP A 165 -21.53 -22.61 17.44
CA TRP A 165 -20.30 -23.32 17.11
C TRP A 165 -20.45 -24.79 17.55
N GLY A 166 -20.91 -25.63 16.62
CA GLY A 166 -20.78 -27.07 16.72
C GLY A 166 -19.29 -27.40 16.66
N LYS A 167 -18.80 -28.06 17.72
CA LYS A 167 -17.47 -28.68 17.75
C LYS A 167 -17.24 -29.47 16.47
N ILE A 168 -16.17 -29.14 15.74
CA ILE A 168 -15.55 -30.08 14.82
C ILE A 168 -14.09 -30.19 15.26
N PHE A 169 -13.77 -31.39 15.76
CA PHE A 169 -12.43 -31.91 15.96
C PHE A 169 -11.78 -32.20 14.61
#